data_AF-A0A382P1C0-F1
#
_entry.id   AF-A0A382P1C0-F1
#
_cell.length_a   1.000
_cell.length_b   1.000
_cell.length_c   1.000
_cell.angle_alpha   90.00
_cell.angle_beta   90.00
_cell.angle_gamma   90.00
#
_symmetry.space_group_name_H-M   'P 1'
#
loop_
_entity.id
_entity.type
_entity.pdbx_description
1 polymer ?
#
loop_
_entity_poly.entity_id
_entity_poly.type
_entity_poly.pdbx_seq_one_letter_code
_entity_poly.pdbx_strand_id
1 'polypeptide(L)' 'MTLSELQDIVGPPVHGKAGGSSVIDPIGVQAAIDNNLPLAVLDGREMDRMADALSGKPFVGTRIEVG' A
#
# COMPACT_ATOMS: atom_id res chain seq x y z
N MET A 1 -9.70 1.34 1.75
CA MET A 1 -9.63 1.41 0.28
C MET A 1 -9.28 0.03 -0.25
N THR A 2 -9.52 -0.23 -1.52
CA THR A 2 -9.12 -1.49 -2.19
C THR A 2 -7.82 -1.33 -2.96
N LEU A 3 -7.19 -2.45 -3.33
CA LEU A 3 -6.02 -2.44 -4.22
C LEU A 3 -6.34 -1.82 -5.59
N SER A 4 -7.55 -2.04 -6.10
CA SER A 4 -8.02 -1.42 -7.35
C SER A 4 -8.10 0.11 -7.25
N GLU A 5 -8.67 0.64 -6.15
CA GLU A 5 -8.69 2.08 -5.88
C GLU A 5 -7.28 2.66 -5.75
N LEU A 6 -6.35 1.89 -5.16
CA LEU A 6 -4.95 2.30 -5.06
C LEU A 6 -4.28 2.32 -6.44
N GLN A 7 -4.57 1.35 -7.31
CA GLN A 7 -4.05 1.30 -8.69
C GLN A 7 -4.48 2.53 -9.49
N ASP A 8 -5.72 2.98 -9.34
CA ASP A 8 -6.24 4.18 -9.99
C ASP A 8 -5.51 5.46 -9.52
N ILE A 9 -5.07 5.50 -8.26
CA ILE A 9 -4.31 6.62 -7.69
C ILE A 9 -2.86 6.64 -8.21
N VAL A 10 -2.19 5.49 -8.24
CA VAL A 10 -0.77 5.40 -8.63
C VAL A 10 -0.59 5.41 -10.16
N GLY A 11 -1.65 5.12 -10.92
CA GLY A 11 -1.62 5.07 -12.37
C GLY A 11 -1.24 3.69 -12.92
N PRO A 12 -1.11 3.55 -14.25
CA PRO A 12 -0.90 2.24 -14.87
C PRO A 12 0.47 1.63 -14.48
N PRO A 13 0.60 0.29 -14.46
CA PRO A 13 1.83 -0.43 -14.10
C PRO A 13 2.87 -0.38 -15.24
N VAL A 14 3.21 0.84 -15.67
CA VAL A 14 4.24 1.12 -16.66
C VAL A 14 5.44 1.68 -15.90
N HIS A 15 6.66 1.39 -16.37
CA HIS A 15 7.91 1.89 -15.82
C HIS A 15 8.06 3.42 -16.06
N GLY A 16 7.17 4.21 -15.47
CA GLY A 16 7.28 5.64 -15.33
C GLY A 16 7.96 5.94 -14.00
N LYS A 17 8.88 6.91 -13.97
CA LYS A 17 9.61 7.32 -12.77
C LYS A 17 8.67 7.29 -11.56
N ALA A 18 9.03 6.55 -10.50
CA ALA A 18 8.40 6.68 -9.20
C ALA A 18 8.24 8.18 -8.93
N GLY A 19 6.99 8.66 -8.99
CA GLY A 19 6.71 10.08 -8.92
C GLY A 19 7.27 10.60 -7.60
N GLY A 20 8.01 11.72 -7.62
CA GLY A 20 8.87 12.20 -6.52
C GLY A 20 8.22 12.47 -5.15
N SER A 21 6.98 12.01 -4.93
CA SER A 21 6.19 12.09 -3.71
C SER A 21 5.37 10.82 -3.41
N SER A 22 5.37 9.79 -4.27
CA SER A 22 4.58 8.58 -4.05
C SER A 22 5.43 7.49 -3.43
N VAL A 23 5.17 7.19 -2.16
CA VAL A 23 5.80 6.10 -1.39
C VAL A 23 5.42 4.71 -1.92
N ILE A 24 4.53 4.62 -2.90
CA ILE A 24 3.96 3.40 -3.47
C ILE A 24 4.15 3.42 -4.98
N ASP A 25 4.70 2.34 -5.53
CA ASP A 25 4.96 2.17 -6.96
C ASP A 25 3.84 1.38 -7.65
N PRO A 26 3.43 1.75 -8.88
CA PRO A 26 2.38 1.06 -9.64
C PRO A 26 2.63 -0.43 -9.88
N ILE A 27 3.89 -0.86 -10.05
CA ILE A 27 4.24 -2.27 -10.25
C ILE A 27 4.06 -3.04 -8.93
N GLY A 28 4.40 -2.42 -7.81
CA GLY A 28 4.18 -2.99 -6.47
C GLY A 28 2.69 -3.19 -6.17
N VAL A 29 1.83 -2.25 -6.58
CA VAL A 29 0.36 -2.38 -6.44
C VAL A 29 -0.17 -3.51 -7.32
N GLN A 30 0.25 -3.59 -8.58
CA GLN A 30 -0.14 -4.69 -9.48
C GLN A 30 0.29 -6.05 -8.90
N ALA A 31 1.51 -6.17 -8.37
CA ALA A 31 1.98 -7.39 -7.73
C ALA A 31 1.13 -7.77 -6.50
N ALA A 32 0.68 -6.78 -5.72
CA ALA A 32 -0.21 -7.00 -4.59
C ALA A 32 -1.60 -7.49 -5.04
N ILE A 33 -2.13 -6.94 -6.15
CA ILE A 33 -3.37 -7.42 -6.78
C ILE A 33 -3.22 -8.88 -7.23
N ASP A 34 -2.17 -9.17 -8.01
CA ASP A 34 -1.95 -10.50 -8.61
C ASP A 34 -1.80 -11.61 -7.56
N ASN A 35 -1.31 -11.26 -6.37
CA ASN A 35 -1.08 -12.19 -5.27
C ASN A 35 -2.13 -12.12 -4.15
N ASN A 36 -3.18 -11.29 -4.30
CA ASN A 36 -4.17 -11.05 -3.25
C ASN A 36 -3.54 -10.68 -1.90
N LEU A 37 -2.56 -9.77 -1.94
CA LEU A 37 -1.82 -9.31 -0.76
C LEU A 37 -2.36 -7.96 -0.28
N PRO A 38 -3.06 -7.90 0.87
CA PRO A 38 -3.46 -6.63 1.45
C PRO A 38 -2.23 -5.81 1.89
N LEU A 39 -2.34 -4.49 1.84
CA LEU A 39 -1.25 -3.58 2.17
C LEU A 39 -1.59 -2.71 3.37
N ALA A 40 -0.57 -2.43 4.19
CA ALA A 40 -0.64 -1.50 5.31
C ALA A 40 0.33 -0.34 5.05
N VAL A 41 -0.22 0.86 4.93
CA VAL A 41 0.56 2.10 4.75
C VAL A 41 0.51 2.88 6.05
N LEU A 42 1.67 3.12 6.64
CA LEU A 42 1.82 3.86 7.89
C LEU A 42 3.17 4.59 7.93
N ASP A 43 3.32 5.48 8.90
CA ASP A 43 4.58 6.17 9.14
C ASP A 43 5.58 5.22 9.83
N GLY A 44 6.62 4.81 9.11
CA GLY A 44 7.65 3.89 9.61
C GLY A 44 8.53 4.46 10.73
N ARG A 45 8.39 5.75 11.08
CA ARG A 45 9.05 6.35 12.26
C ARG A 45 8.33 6.01 13.57
N GLU A 46 7.07 5.57 13.48
CA GLU A 46 6.21 5.26 14.63
C GLU A 46 6.15 3.75 14.85
N MET A 47 7.11 3.24 15.64
CA MET A 47 7.33 1.80 15.83
C MET A 47 6.11 1.05 16.41
N ASP A 48 5.34 1.70 17.28
CA ASP A 48 4.13 1.11 17.86
C ASP A 48 3.08 0.78 16.78
N ARG A 49 2.95 1.66 15.78
CA ARG A 49 2.01 1.46 14.66
C ARG A 49 2.46 0.31 13.76
N MET A 50 3.77 0.15 13.56
CA MET A 50 4.31 -1.01 12.84
C MET A 50 4.00 -2.31 13.58
N ALA A 51 4.23 -2.34 14.89
CA ALA A 51 3.95 -3.51 15.71
C ALA A 51 2.46 -3.89 15.68
N ASP A 52 1.57 -2.90 15.78
CA ASP A 52 0.13 -3.12 15.70
C ASP A 52 -0.30 -3.64 14.32
N ALA A 53 0.21 -3.05 13.23
CA ALA A 53 -0.08 -3.50 11.87
C ALA A 53 0.38 -4.95 11.63
N LEU A 54 1.60 -5.30 12.04
CA LEU A 54 2.14 -6.65 11.92
C LEU A 54 1.39 -7.67 12.79
N SER A 55 0.85 -7.24 13.93
CA SER A 55 0.06 -8.08 14.83
C SER A 55 -1.42 -8.21 14.42
N GLY A 56 -1.82 -7.60 13.30
CA GLY A 56 -3.21 -7.56 12.83
C GLY A 56 -4.13 -6.67 13.67
N LYS A 57 -3.59 -5.86 14.58
CA LYS A 57 -4.34 -4.93 15.41
C LYS A 57 -4.77 -3.69 14.59
N PRO A 58 -5.75 -2.92 15.08
CA PRO A 58 -6.00 -1.59 14.55
C PRO A 58 -4.74 -0.73 14.68
N PHE A 59 -4.39 0.00 13.63
CA PHE A 59 -3.25 0.92 13.62
C PHE A 59 -3.65 2.24 12.96
N VAL A 60 -2.91 3.31 13.27
CA VAL A 60 -3.11 4.60 12.62
C VAL A 60 -2.36 4.64 11.29
N GLY A 61 -3.10 4.55 10.20
CA GLY A 61 -2.58 4.57 8.83
C GLY A 61 -3.69 4.25 7.84
N THR A 62 -3.32 3.68 6.71
CA THR A 62 -4.25 3.27 5.66
C THR A 62 -4.14 1.77 5.44
N ARG A 63 -5.28 1.08 5.55
CA ARG A 63 -5.40 -0.32 5.18
C ARG A 63 -5.98 -0.42 3.77
N ILE A 64 -5.28 -1.16 2.92
CA ILE A 64 -5.68 -1.45 1.55
C ILE A 64 -6.00 -2.93 1.48
N GLU A 65 -7.26 -3.24 1.22
CA GLU A 65 -7.77 -4.60 1.19
C GLU A 65 -7.80 -5.16 -0.23
N VAL A 66 -7.79 -6.48 -0.34
CA VAL A 66 -8.07 -7.18 -1.60
C VAL A 66 -9.55 -7.02 -1.90
N GLY A 67 -9.89 -6.44 -3.06
CA GLY A 67 -11.27 -6.12 -3.45
C GLY A 67 -11.45 -6.22 -4.94
#